data_AF-A0ABC8RLX2-F1
#
_entry.id   AF-A0ABC8RLX2-F1
#
_cell.length_a   1.000
_cell.length_b   1.000
_cell.length_c   1.000
_cell.angle_alpha   90.00
_cell.angle_beta   90.00
_cell.angle_gamma   90.00
#
_symmetry.space_group_name_H-M   'P 1'
#
loop_
_entity.id
_entity.type
_entity.pdbx_description
1 polymer ?
#
loop_
_entity_poly.entity_id
_entity_poly.type
_entity_poly.pdbx_seq_one_letter_code
_entity_poly.pdbx_strand_id
1 'polypeptide(L)'
;MQQTPPHAAATPESKESSTEAPPKQVAQAMDRLAHAGRLIADIRLGADRLLEALFVSAQPHQSSKPLQLIVKEEASMRQCLQDLRTVDNQCNAFLQYTDATSMSMLICWFRVLSII
;
A
#
# COMPACT_ATOMS: atom_id res chain seq x y z
N MET A 1 5.84 -55.87 -43.76
CA MET A 1 6.99 -55.85 -42.85
C MET A 1 6.77 -54.69 -41.87
N GLN A 2 6.24 -54.95 -40.66
CA GLN A 2 7.01 -55.18 -39.40
C GLN A 2 7.66 -53.87 -38.85
N GLN A 3 7.59 -53.48 -37.57
CA GLN A 3 6.78 -53.90 -36.39
C GLN A 3 6.96 -52.86 -35.23
N THR A 4 6.07 -52.83 -34.24
CA THR A 4 6.06 -52.00 -32.98
C THR A 4 6.46 -52.86 -31.74
N PRO A 5 6.37 -52.43 -30.44
CA PRO A 5 6.67 -51.15 -29.75
C PRO A 5 7.79 -51.31 -28.64
N PRO A 6 7.60 -51.29 -27.29
CA PRO A 6 7.14 -50.24 -26.35
C PRO A 6 8.06 -49.91 -25.11
N HIS A 7 8.29 -48.63 -24.79
CA HIS A 7 8.47 -48.13 -23.38
C HIS A 7 8.13 -46.63 -23.34
N ALA A 8 7.01 -46.16 -22.76
CA ALA A 8 6.59 -46.10 -21.34
C ALA A 8 6.91 -44.74 -20.69
N ALA A 9 5.83 -44.08 -20.24
CA ALA A 9 5.72 -43.04 -19.20
C ALA A 9 6.79 -41.92 -19.10
N ALA A 10 6.37 -40.70 -19.48
CA ALA A 10 6.62 -39.50 -18.66
C ALA A 10 5.58 -38.41 -19.00
N THR A 11 4.52 -38.33 -18.21
CA THR A 11 3.73 -37.09 -18.10
C THR A 11 4.63 -36.05 -17.44
N PRO A 12 4.85 -34.84 -18.01
CA PRO A 12 5.24 -33.71 -17.19
C PRO A 12 4.00 -33.27 -16.43
N GLU A 13 3.81 -33.89 -15.27
CA GLU A 13 2.87 -33.44 -14.25
C GLU A 13 3.10 -31.97 -13.89
N SER A 14 2.04 -31.35 -13.38
CA SER A 14 2.01 -30.14 -12.58
C SER A 14 3.35 -29.41 -12.40
N LYS A 15 3.48 -28.26 -13.07
CA LYS A 15 4.35 -27.20 -12.53
C LYS A 15 3.64 -26.55 -11.34
N GLU A 16 3.52 -27.35 -10.28
CA GLU A 16 3.17 -26.95 -8.93
C GLU A 16 4.31 -26.08 -8.42
N SER A 17 4.32 -24.81 -8.83
CA SER A 17 5.27 -23.82 -8.34
C SER A 17 4.92 -23.53 -6.88
N SER A 18 5.56 -24.31 -6.01
CA SER A 18 5.35 -24.35 -4.57
C SER A 18 5.15 -22.97 -3.95
N THR A 19 4.10 -22.94 -3.15
CA THR A 19 3.50 -21.92 -2.30
C THR A 19 4.47 -21.22 -1.33
N GLU A 20 5.54 -20.61 -1.84
CA GLU A 20 6.39 -19.72 -1.04
C GLU A 20 6.77 -18.48 -1.85
N ALA A 21 6.09 -17.36 -1.58
CA ALA A 21 6.37 -16.09 -2.23
C ALA A 21 7.84 -15.70 -1.96
N PRO A 22 8.70 -15.58 -2.98
CA PRO A 22 10.14 -15.44 -2.76
C PRO A 22 10.42 -14.18 -1.93
N PRO A 23 11.31 -14.23 -0.92
CA PRO A 23 11.39 -13.23 0.15
C PRO A 23 11.61 -11.78 -0.32
N LYS A 24 12.13 -11.59 -1.55
CA LYS A 24 12.22 -10.29 -2.22
C LYS A 24 10.86 -9.62 -2.45
N GLN A 25 9.83 -10.40 -2.81
CA GLN A 25 8.47 -9.89 -3.02
C GLN A 25 7.82 -9.48 -1.69
N VAL A 26 8.02 -10.25 -0.62
CA VAL A 26 7.56 -9.89 0.73
C VAL A 26 8.26 -8.62 1.21
N ALA A 27 9.59 -8.50 1.02
CA ALA A 27 10.32 -7.27 1.34
C ALA A 27 9.81 -6.05 0.54
N GLN A 28 9.52 -6.22 -0.75
CA GLN A 28 8.95 -5.16 -1.58
C GLN A 28 7.51 -4.79 -1.15
N ALA A 29 6.70 -5.76 -0.75
CA ALA A 29 5.38 -5.51 -0.20
C ALA A 29 5.46 -4.75 1.13
N MET A 30 6.36 -5.14 2.04
CA MET A 30 6.60 -4.45 3.30
C MET A 30 7.15 -3.02 3.13
N ASP A 31 7.95 -2.75 2.10
CA ASP A 31 8.40 -1.38 1.79
C ASP A 31 7.27 -0.51 1.24
N ARG A 32 6.46 -1.05 0.30
CA ARG A 32 5.22 -0.39 -0.18
C ARG A 32 4.28 -0.09 0.97
N LEU A 33 4.12 -1.05 1.87
CA LEU A 33 3.32 -0.94 3.08
C LEU A 33 3.87 0.20 3.98
N ALA A 34 5.17 0.19 4.29
CA ALA A 34 5.83 1.29 5.00
C ALA A 34 5.70 2.66 4.30
N HIS A 35 5.63 2.69 2.96
CA HIS A 35 5.32 3.90 2.20
C HIS A 35 3.86 4.36 2.38
N ALA A 36 2.87 3.46 2.32
CA ALA A 36 1.48 3.79 2.68
C ALA A 36 1.37 4.35 4.11
N GLY A 37 2.13 3.80 5.08
CA GLY A 37 2.18 4.31 6.45
C GLY A 37 2.65 5.77 6.53
N ARG A 38 3.66 6.14 5.73
CA ARG A 38 4.14 7.53 5.60
C ARG A 38 3.07 8.42 4.97
N LEU A 39 2.45 8.00 3.87
CA LEU A 39 1.37 8.74 3.21
C LEU A 39 0.19 9.01 4.18
N ILE A 40 -0.19 8.03 5.00
CA ILE A 40 -1.24 8.19 6.02
C ILE A 40 -0.83 9.22 7.09
N ALA A 41 0.43 9.20 7.55
CA ALA A 41 0.94 10.19 8.49
C ALA A 41 0.97 11.61 7.89
N ASP A 42 1.38 11.75 6.63
CA ASP A 42 1.39 13.02 5.90
C ASP A 42 -0.04 13.58 5.70
N ILE A 43 -1.02 12.73 5.41
CA ILE A 43 -2.45 13.12 5.35
C ILE A 43 -2.94 13.65 6.70
N ARG A 44 -2.62 12.96 7.81
CA ARG A 44 -3.02 13.40 9.15
C ARG A 44 -2.37 14.73 9.51
N LEU A 45 -1.06 14.87 9.31
CA LEU A 45 -0.34 16.11 9.58
C LEU A 45 -0.84 17.28 8.72
N GLY A 46 -1.22 17.02 7.46
CA GLY A 46 -1.89 18.00 6.60
C GLY A 46 -3.26 18.42 7.13
N ALA A 47 -4.04 17.49 7.68
CA ALA A 47 -5.33 17.80 8.30
C ALA A 47 -5.17 18.68 9.56
N ASP A 48 -4.17 18.40 10.41
CA ASP A 48 -3.85 19.24 11.57
C ASP A 48 -3.42 20.66 11.15
N ARG A 49 -2.58 20.78 10.10
CA ARG A 49 -2.18 22.07 9.51
C ARG A 49 -3.36 22.83 8.92
N LEU A 50 -4.31 22.14 8.29
CA LEU A 50 -5.55 22.75 7.78
C LEU A 50 -6.43 23.28 8.93
N LEU A 51 -6.59 22.50 10.00
CA LEU A 51 -7.34 22.93 11.18
C LEU A 51 -6.69 24.15 11.84
N GLU A 52 -5.38 24.14 12.04
CA GLU A 52 -4.62 25.29 12.57
C GLU A 52 -4.78 26.52 11.67
N ALA A 53 -4.59 26.38 10.35
CA ALA A 53 -4.73 27.47 9.39
C ALA A 53 -6.16 28.05 9.38
N LEU A 54 -7.19 27.21 9.52
CA LEU A 54 -8.58 27.65 9.66
C LEU A 54 -8.78 28.44 10.97
N PHE A 55 -8.31 27.94 12.11
CA PHE A 55 -8.39 28.65 13.39
C PHE A 55 -7.66 30.00 13.37
N VAL A 56 -6.49 30.08 12.74
CA VAL A 56 -5.76 31.35 12.56
C VAL A 56 -6.51 32.29 11.60
N SER A 57 -7.08 31.77 10.50
CA SER A 57 -7.84 32.57 9.54
C SER A 57 -9.15 33.15 10.09
N ALA A 58 -9.73 32.49 11.10
CA ALA A 58 -10.95 32.94 11.77
C ALA A 58 -10.72 34.16 12.69
N GLN A 59 -9.47 34.58 12.93
CA GLN A 59 -9.17 35.75 13.73
C GLN A 59 -9.29 37.06 12.92
N PRO A 60 -10.03 38.08 13.41
CA PRO A 60 -10.39 39.28 12.63
C PRO A 60 -9.23 40.23 12.26
N HIS A 61 -8.00 39.90 12.63
CA HIS A 61 -6.80 40.70 12.36
C HIS A 61 -5.83 40.02 11.36
N GLN A 62 -6.15 38.83 10.85
CA GLN A 62 -5.20 38.05 10.03
C GLN A 62 -5.38 38.27 8.51
N SER A 63 -4.26 38.54 7.86
CA SER A 63 -4.11 38.71 6.40
C SER A 63 -4.46 37.42 5.64
N SER A 64 -4.81 37.51 4.35
CA SER A 64 -5.21 36.38 3.46
C SER A 64 -4.19 35.24 3.27
N LYS A 65 -3.04 35.26 3.95
CA LYS A 65 -1.98 34.24 3.87
C LYS A 65 -2.44 32.81 4.24
N PRO A 66 -3.31 32.57 5.24
CA PRO A 66 -3.79 31.22 5.56
C PRO A 66 -4.55 30.56 4.41
N LEU A 67 -5.27 31.33 3.57
CA LEU A 67 -6.05 30.78 2.46
C LEU A 67 -5.15 30.10 1.41
N GLN A 68 -3.97 30.66 1.12
CA GLN A 68 -3.00 30.03 0.22
C GLN A 68 -2.36 28.77 0.82
N LEU A 69 -2.16 28.75 2.14
CA LEU A 69 -1.71 27.54 2.85
C LEU A 69 -2.78 26.45 2.81
N ILE A 70 -4.05 26.80 3.04
CA ILE A 70 -5.19 25.87 2.97
C ILE A 70 -5.28 25.21 1.58
N VAL A 71 -5.28 26.00 0.50
CA VAL A 71 -5.35 25.46 -0.87
C VAL A 71 -4.14 24.57 -1.20
N LYS A 72 -2.93 24.95 -0.74
CA LYS A 72 -1.71 24.15 -0.95
C LYS A 72 -1.77 22.82 -0.19
N GLU A 73 -2.16 22.84 1.07
CA GLU A 73 -2.18 21.63 1.91
C GLU A 73 -3.31 20.69 1.47
N GLU A 74 -4.47 21.22 1.07
CA GLU A 74 -5.55 20.46 0.45
C GLU A 74 -5.07 19.74 -0.82
N ALA A 75 -4.35 20.45 -1.71
CA ALA A 75 -3.79 19.84 -2.92
C ALA A 75 -2.76 18.74 -2.59
N SER A 76 -1.90 18.97 -1.59
CA SER A 76 -0.93 17.98 -1.10
C SER A 76 -1.62 16.73 -0.55
N MET A 77 -2.62 16.88 0.32
CA MET A 77 -3.41 15.77 0.86
C MET A 77 -4.17 15.01 -0.23
N ARG A 78 -4.70 15.71 -1.25
CA ARG A 78 -5.36 15.07 -2.40
C ARG A 78 -4.39 14.21 -3.21
N GLN A 79 -3.16 14.68 -3.44
CA GLN A 79 -2.12 13.87 -4.08
C GLN A 79 -1.78 12.64 -3.22
N CYS A 80 -1.53 12.86 -1.94
CA CYS A 80 -1.20 11.81 -0.98
C CYS A 80 -2.28 10.70 -0.89
N LEU A 81 -3.56 11.07 -1.00
CA LEU A 81 -4.68 10.13 -1.10
C LEU A 81 -4.72 9.35 -2.43
N GLN A 82 -4.30 9.94 -3.55
CA GLN A 82 -4.19 9.23 -4.83
C GLN A 82 -3.01 8.27 -4.83
N ASP A 83 -1.88 8.67 -4.24
CA ASP A 83 -0.70 7.82 -4.05
C ASP A 83 -1.03 6.65 -3.12
N LEU A 84 -1.77 6.91 -2.03
CA LEU A 84 -2.24 5.86 -1.11
C LEU A 84 -3.15 4.84 -1.80
N ARG A 85 -4.10 5.27 -2.65
CA ARG A 85 -4.91 4.35 -3.50
C ARG A 85 -4.04 3.56 -4.47
N THR A 86 -3.01 4.18 -5.02
CA THR A 86 -2.07 3.52 -5.94
C THR A 86 -1.26 2.45 -5.21
N VAL A 87 -0.85 2.68 -3.96
CA VAL A 87 -0.20 1.67 -3.11
C VAL A 87 -1.19 0.56 -2.70
N ASP A 88 -2.41 0.92 -2.29
CA ASP A 88 -3.47 -0.02 -1.90
C ASP A 88 -3.81 -1.01 -3.04
N ASN A 89 -4.03 -0.51 -4.25
CA ASN A 89 -4.24 -1.34 -5.45
C ASN A 89 -3.07 -2.30 -5.71
N GLN A 90 -1.82 -1.83 -5.56
CA GLN A 90 -0.62 -2.66 -5.73
C GLN A 90 -0.46 -3.70 -4.61
N CYS A 91 -0.92 -3.39 -3.39
CA CYS A 91 -0.88 -4.30 -2.25
C CYS A 91 -2.01 -5.35 -2.33
N ASN A 92 -3.19 -4.97 -2.82
CA ASN A 92 -4.32 -5.88 -3.08
C ASN A 92 -3.96 -6.89 -4.20
N ALA A 93 -3.35 -6.43 -5.28
CA ALA A 93 -2.81 -7.30 -6.34
C ALA A 93 -1.75 -8.29 -5.80
N PHE A 94 -1.02 -7.93 -4.74
CA PHE A 94 -0.07 -8.81 -4.08
C PHE A 94 -0.73 -9.81 -3.12
N LEU A 95 -1.72 -9.35 -2.35
CA LEU A 95 -2.50 -10.17 -1.40
C LEU A 95 -3.16 -11.40 -2.05
N GLN A 96 -3.49 -11.31 -3.34
CA GLN A 96 -4.04 -12.44 -4.11
C GLN A 96 -3.05 -13.62 -4.30
N TYR A 97 -1.77 -13.43 -3.97
CA TYR A 97 -0.69 -14.41 -4.13
C TYR A 97 0.03 -14.81 -2.82
N THR A 98 -0.42 -14.31 -1.65
CA THR A 98 0.30 -14.52 -0.38
C THR A 98 -0.38 -15.51 0.56
N ASP A 99 0.43 -16.40 1.16
CA ASP A 99 0.03 -17.33 2.22
C ASP A 99 -0.53 -16.63 3.49
N ALA A 100 -1.35 -17.35 4.26
CA ALA A 100 -1.99 -16.89 5.51
C ALA A 100 -1.00 -16.28 6.54
N THR A 101 0.26 -16.74 6.53
CA THR A 101 1.31 -16.21 7.40
C THR A 101 1.64 -14.75 7.09
N SER A 102 1.65 -14.36 5.81
CA SER A 102 1.84 -12.95 5.39
C SER A 102 0.63 -12.08 5.73
N MET A 103 -0.59 -12.62 5.61
CA MET A 103 -1.81 -11.89 5.99
C MET A 103 -1.80 -11.52 7.48
N SER A 104 -1.30 -12.39 8.35
CA SER A 104 -1.21 -12.11 9.79
C SER A 104 -0.22 -10.98 10.11
N MET A 105 0.92 -10.88 9.40
CA MET A 105 1.83 -9.73 9.54
C MET A 105 1.19 -8.42 9.06
N LEU A 106 0.45 -8.46 7.94
CA LEU A 106 -0.29 -7.31 7.41
C LEU A 106 -1.37 -6.81 8.39
N ILE A 107 -2.15 -7.71 8.99
CA ILE A 107 -3.17 -7.37 10.00
C ILE A 107 -2.52 -6.76 11.24
N CYS A 108 -1.44 -7.35 11.76
CA CYS A 108 -0.69 -6.78 12.89
C CYS A 108 -0.15 -5.39 12.57
N TRP A 109 0.40 -5.19 11.37
CA TRP A 109 0.93 -3.90 10.93
C TRP A 109 -0.17 -2.84 10.80
N PHE A 110 -1.33 -3.18 10.24
CA PHE A 110 -2.51 -2.29 10.21
C PHE A 110 -2.97 -1.90 11.62
N ARG A 111 -2.97 -2.82 12.59
CA ARG A 111 -3.33 -2.49 13.99
C ARG A 111 -2.30 -1.57 14.66
N VAL A 112 -1.01 -1.74 14.38
CA VAL A 112 0.05 -0.85 14.87
C VAL A 112 -0.06 0.54 14.23
N LEU A 113 -0.30 0.62 12.91
CA LEU A 113 -0.47 1.89 12.21
C LEU A 113 -1.76 2.63 12.61
N SER A 114 -2.79 1.92 13.07
CA SER A 114 -4.03 2.52 13.58
C SER A 114 -3.93 3.08 15.01
N ILE A 115 -2.82 2.83 15.73
CA ILE A 115 -2.54 3.35 17.08
C ILE A 115 -1.70 4.64 17.02
N ILE A 116 -0.93 4.82 15.94
CA ILE A 116 -0.29 6.07 15.54
C ILE A 116 -1.35 6.95 14.87
#